data_AF-A0AAV7KMX6-F1
#
_entry.id   AF-A0AAV7KMX6-F1
#
_cell.length_a   1.000
_cell.length_b   1.000
_cell.length_c   1.000
_cell.angle_alpha   90.00
_cell.angle_beta   90.00
_cell.angle_gamma   90.00
#
_symmetry.space_group_name_H-M   'P 1'
#
loop_
_entity.id
_entity.type
_entity.pdbx_description
1 polymer ?
#
loop_
_entity_poly.entity_id
_entity_poly.type
_entity_poly.pdbx_seq_one_letter_code
_entity_poly.pdbx_strand_id
1 'polypeptide(L)'
;MVHRHAAEYIDRSLREICFCKLPFGGDFRQILPVSRHTTRAQVVSACTNRSPLWHHVKVMMLTINIRVQSLDQQDSVEVSNFSDFLFRVEEGTEPENESNMIHLDAKYIVRGETIGD
;
A
#
# COMPACT_ATOMS: atom_id res chain seq x y z
N MET A 1 -6.52 -4.13 1.82
CA MET A 1 -7.90 -4.32 1.30
C MET A 1 -8.81 -5.24 2.13
N VAL A 2 -8.34 -5.93 3.18
CA VAL A 2 -9.19 -6.89 3.95
C VAL A 2 -9.66 -6.28 5.27
N HIS A 3 -10.92 -6.50 5.66
CA HIS A 3 -11.45 -6.09 6.97
C HIS A 3 -10.72 -6.84 8.10
N ARG A 4 -10.41 -6.19 9.22
CA ARG A 4 -9.61 -6.76 10.31
C ARG A 4 -10.03 -8.17 10.74
N HIS A 5 -11.33 -8.41 10.86
CA HIS A 5 -11.87 -9.72 11.25
C HIS A 5 -11.57 -10.84 10.26
N ALA A 6 -11.60 -10.57 8.97
CA ALA A 6 -11.22 -11.55 7.96
C ALA A 6 -9.71 -11.83 8.03
N ALA A 7 -8.89 -10.80 8.25
CA ALA A 7 -7.45 -10.97 8.47
C ALA A 7 -7.17 -11.80 9.74
N GLU A 8 -7.87 -11.53 10.84
CA GLU A 8 -7.78 -12.28 12.10
C GLU A 8 -8.16 -13.76 11.94
N TYR A 9 -9.22 -14.04 11.18
CA TYR A 9 -9.67 -15.40 10.92
C TYR A 9 -8.67 -16.19 10.06
N ILE A 10 -8.17 -15.56 8.99
CA ILE A 10 -7.17 -16.17 8.12
C ILE A 10 -5.88 -16.42 8.89
N ASP A 11 -5.40 -15.46 9.67
CA ASP A 11 -4.21 -15.63 10.49
C ASP A 11 -4.35 -16.80 11.46
N ARG A 12 -5.48 -16.91 12.18
CA ARG A 12 -5.76 -18.06 13.05
C ARG A 12 -5.72 -19.38 12.29
N SER A 13 -6.39 -19.44 11.14
CA SER A 13 -6.47 -20.65 10.32
C SER A 13 -5.08 -21.07 9.80
N LEU A 14 -4.28 -20.10 9.34
CA LEU A 14 -2.93 -20.37 8.83
C LEU A 14 -1.96 -20.79 9.95
N ARG A 15 -2.09 -20.25 11.16
CA ARG A 15 -1.28 -20.69 12.31
C ARG A 15 -1.56 -22.15 12.68
N GLU A 16 -2.83 -22.56 12.61
CA GLU A 16 -3.23 -23.95 12.84
C GLU A 16 -2.67 -24.88 11.77
N ILE A 17 -2.77 -24.51 10.49
CA ILE A 17 -2.30 -25.33 9.36
C ILE A 17 -0.77 -25.40 9.32
N CYS A 18 -0.08 -24.28 9.50
CA CYS A 18 1.38 -24.18 9.35
C CYS A 18 2.14 -24.49 10.65
N PHE A 19 1.44 -24.73 11.76
CA PHE A 19 2.04 -24.87 13.10
C PHE A 19 2.99 -23.71 13.45
N CYS A 20 2.72 -22.52 12.91
CA CYS A 20 3.53 -21.32 13.10
C CYS A 20 2.83 -20.39 14.10
N LYS A 21 3.60 -19.81 15.05
CA LYS A 21 3.05 -18.86 16.04
C LYS A 21 3.17 -17.40 15.61
N LEU A 22 3.84 -17.13 14.50
CA LEU A 22 4.05 -15.78 13.99
C LEU A 22 2.85 -15.33 13.15
N PRO A 23 2.47 -14.04 13.20
CA PRO A 23 1.41 -13.52 12.36
C PRO A 23 1.81 -13.55 10.89
N PHE A 24 0.85 -13.86 10.02
CA PHE A 24 1.03 -13.77 8.57
C PHE A 24 0.90 -12.32 8.11
N GLY A 25 1.89 -11.85 7.34
CA GLY A 25 2.00 -10.45 6.92
C GLY A 25 1.47 -10.18 5.50
N GLY A 26 1.31 -8.91 5.18
CA GLY A 26 0.97 -8.41 3.85
C GLY A 26 1.29 -6.91 3.74
N ASP A 27 1.02 -6.31 2.58
CA ASP A 27 1.13 -4.86 2.41
C ASP A 27 -0.15 -4.17 2.87
N PHE A 28 -0.08 -3.53 4.03
CA PHE A 28 -1.21 -2.84 4.66
C PHE A 28 -1.32 -1.37 4.24
N ARG A 29 -0.36 -0.84 3.47
CA ARG A 29 -0.34 0.55 3.00
C ARG A 29 -1.05 0.74 1.66
N GLN A 30 -1.35 -0.34 0.95
CA GLN A 30 -1.93 -0.27 -0.40
C GLN A 30 -3.32 0.40 -0.44
N ILE A 31 -4.33 -0.14 0.25
CA ILE A 31 -5.69 0.43 0.26
C ILE A 31 -6.45 0.01 1.54
N LEU A 32 -7.17 0.97 2.12
CA LEU A 32 -8.12 0.76 3.23
C LEU A 32 -9.17 -0.31 2.89
N PRO A 33 -9.71 -1.04 3.87
CA PRO A 33 -10.82 -1.95 3.62
C PRO A 33 -12.05 -1.17 3.12
N VAL A 34 -12.59 -1.60 1.97
CA VAL A 34 -13.79 -1.00 1.38
C VAL A 34 -15.01 -1.57 2.07
N SER A 35 -15.86 -0.72 2.64
CA SER A 35 -17.15 -1.12 3.18
C SER A 35 -18.24 -0.17 2.68
N ARG A 36 -19.36 -0.72 2.20
CA ARG A 36 -20.43 0.08 1.59
C ARG A 36 -21.20 0.84 2.67
N HIS A 37 -21.51 2.11 2.40
CA HIS A 37 -22.29 2.99 3.29
C HIS A 37 -21.71 3.20 4.69
N THR A 38 -20.40 2.99 4.88
CA THR A 38 -19.76 3.17 6.18
C THR A 38 -19.21 4.57 6.37
N THR A 39 -19.22 5.05 7.61
CA THR A 39 -18.60 6.32 7.98
C THR A 39 -17.07 6.20 8.00
N ARG A 40 -16.36 7.34 7.95
CA ARG A 40 -14.89 7.38 8.10
C ARG A 40 -14.41 6.66 9.36
N ALA A 41 -15.10 6.82 10.49
CA ALA A 41 -14.76 6.17 11.74
C ALA A 41 -14.88 4.64 11.64
N GLN A 42 -15.92 4.15 10.96
CA GLN A 42 -16.11 2.72 10.72
C GLN A 42 -15.01 2.13 9.81
N VAL A 43 -14.63 2.83 8.74
CA VAL A 43 -13.52 2.42 7.88
C VAL A 43 -12.23 2.31 8.67
N VAL A 44 -11.91 3.30 9.50
CA VAL A 44 -10.72 3.26 10.37
C VAL A 44 -10.79 2.12 11.38
N SER A 45 -11.96 1.84 11.95
CA SER A 45 -12.16 0.73 12.89
C SER A 45 -12.02 -0.66 12.25
N ALA A 46 -12.23 -0.74 10.94
CA ALA A 46 -12.10 -1.95 10.14
C ALA A 46 -10.66 -2.24 9.72
N CYS A 47 -9.74 -1.28 9.86
CA CYS A 47 -8.34 -1.43 9.47
C CYS A 47 -7.60 -2.47 10.30
N THR A 48 -6.64 -3.15 9.68
CA THR A 48 -5.79 -4.17 10.32
C THR A 48 -5.00 -3.60 11.50
N ASN A 49 -4.62 -2.31 11.47
CA ASN A 49 -3.93 -1.66 12.58
C ASN A 49 -4.77 -1.49 13.86
N ARG A 50 -6.09 -1.75 13.80
CA ARG A 50 -6.99 -1.85 14.95
C ARG A 50 -7.17 -3.27 15.46
N SER A 51 -6.55 -4.25 14.82
CA SER A 51 -6.58 -5.65 15.25
C SER A 51 -5.63 -5.87 16.43
N PRO A 52 -5.97 -6.75 17.40
CA PRO A 52 -5.01 -7.21 18.41
C PRO A 52 -3.73 -7.80 17.80
N LEU A 53 -3.82 -8.37 16.59
CA LEU A 53 -2.67 -8.92 15.87
C LEU A 53 -1.59 -7.88 15.58
N TRP A 54 -1.96 -6.60 15.49
CA TRP A 54 -1.02 -5.52 15.19
C TRP A 54 0.13 -5.44 16.21
N HIS A 55 -0.11 -5.80 17.48
CA HIS A 55 0.93 -5.85 18.52
C HIS A 55 2.07 -6.83 18.22
N HIS A 56 1.83 -7.79 17.33
CA HIS A 56 2.81 -8.81 16.93
C HIS A 56 3.40 -8.55 15.54
N VAL A 57 2.92 -7.53 14.83
CA VAL A 57 3.41 -7.19 13.49
C VAL A 57 4.72 -6.43 13.62
N LYS A 58 5.76 -6.94 12.97
CA LYS A 58 7.00 -6.19 12.75
C LYS A 58 6.92 -5.46 11.42
N VAL A 59 6.95 -4.13 11.46
CA VAL A 59 7.01 -3.31 10.25
C VAL A 59 8.40 -3.45 9.65
N MET A 60 8.47 -3.93 8.41
CA MET A 60 9.69 -3.94 7.60
C MET A 60 9.50 -2.97 6.46
N MET A 61 10.41 -2.02 6.34
CA MET A 61 10.38 -1.01 5.28
C MET A 61 11.26 -1.51 4.13
N LEU A 62 10.64 -1.75 2.98
CA LEU A 62 11.39 -2.01 1.75
C LEU A 62 11.83 -0.66 1.19
N THR A 63 13.14 -0.49 1.01
CA THR A 63 13.73 0.75 0.48
C THR A 63 13.95 0.71 -1.03
N ILE A 64 13.76 -0.45 -1.65
CA ILE A 64 14.07 -0.68 -3.06
C ILE A 64 12.79 -1.07 -3.80
N ASN A 65 12.39 -0.24 -4.77
CA ASN A 65 11.32 -0.57 -5.69
C ASN A 65 11.87 -1.42 -6.85
N ILE A 66 11.88 -2.73 -6.66
CA ILE A 66 12.44 -3.69 -7.62
C ILE A 66 11.72 -3.62 -8.99
N ARG A 67 10.41 -3.29 -9.00
CA ARG A 67 9.65 -3.15 -10.25
C ARG A 67 10.18 -1.99 -11.09
N VAL A 68 10.49 -0.86 -10.45
CA VAL A 68 11.06 0.31 -11.12
C VAL A 68 12.50 0.02 -11.57
N GLN A 69 13.29 -0.72 -10.77
CA GLN A 69 14.63 -1.15 -11.17
C GLN A 69 14.67 -2.12 -12.36
N SER A 70 13.60 -2.87 -12.61
CA SER A 70 13.51 -3.78 -13.75
C SER A 70 13.15 -3.10 -15.08
N LEU A 71 12.90 -1.78 -15.08
CA LEU A 71 12.70 -1.02 -16.30
C LEU A 71 14.04 -0.85 -17.03
N ASP A 72 14.06 -1.16 -18.33
CA ASP A 72 15.27 -1.13 -19.15
C ASP A 72 15.99 0.23 -19.07
N GLN A 73 17.31 0.16 -18.92
CA GLN A 73 18.23 1.18 -18.41
C GLN A 73 18.45 2.42 -19.31
N GLN A 74 17.46 2.83 -20.10
CA GLN A 74 17.65 3.95 -21.03
C GLN A 74 17.88 5.29 -20.29
N ASP A 75 17.33 5.47 -19.07
CA ASP A 75 17.61 6.64 -18.21
C ASP A 75 17.59 6.27 -16.71
N SER A 76 18.71 5.76 -16.18
CA SER A 76 18.83 5.34 -14.77
C SER A 76 18.50 6.43 -13.76
N VAL A 77 18.71 7.71 -14.12
CA VAL A 77 18.44 8.88 -13.26
C VAL A 77 16.94 9.14 -13.14
N GLU A 78 16.18 9.09 -14.24
CA GLU A 78 14.72 9.29 -14.22
C GLU A 78 14.01 8.14 -13.48
N VAL A 79 14.50 6.91 -13.68
CA VAL A 79 14.03 5.72 -12.95
C VAL A 79 14.25 5.87 -11.44
N SER A 80 15.43 6.37 -11.02
CA SER A 80 15.71 6.65 -9.60
C SER A 80 14.78 7.75 -9.06
N ASN A 81 14.64 8.87 -9.78
CA ASN A 81 13.77 9.98 -9.37
C ASN A 81 12.32 9.53 -9.22
N PHE A 82 11.84 8.67 -10.11
CA PHE A 82 10.50 8.09 -10.03
C PHE A 82 10.36 7.14 -8.83
N SER A 83 11.37 6.30 -8.57
CA SER A 83 11.38 5.44 -7.38
C SER A 83 11.31 6.25 -6.09
N ASP A 84 12.09 7.34 -5.99
CA ASP A 84 12.09 8.22 -4.83
C ASP A 84 10.77 8.97 -4.68
N PHE A 85 10.17 9.40 -5.79
CA PHE A 85 8.83 9.98 -5.80
C PHE A 85 7.78 9.00 -5.27
N LEU A 86 7.74 7.76 -5.78
CA LEU A 86 6.82 6.73 -5.29
C LEU A 86 7.03 6.45 -3.80
N PHE A 87 8.28 6.42 -3.34
CA PHE A 87 8.59 6.24 -1.92
C PHE A 87 8.01 7.38 -1.07
N ARG A 88 8.17 8.64 -1.50
CA ARG A 88 7.59 9.79 -0.77
C ARG A 88 6.06 9.77 -0.74
N VAL A 89 5.42 9.34 -1.83
CA VAL A 89 3.96 9.15 -1.90
C VAL A 89 3.51 8.06 -0.93
N GLU A 90 4.21 6.92 -0.89
CA GLU A 90 3.92 5.80 0.02
C GLU A 90 4.09 6.17 1.50
N GLU A 91 5.07 7.02 1.83
CA GLU A 91 5.30 7.52 3.19
C GLU A 91 4.40 8.71 3.55
N GLY A 92 3.64 9.27 2.59
CA GLY A 92 2.81 10.46 2.81
C GLY A 92 3.64 11.72 3.09
N THR A 93 4.84 11.81 2.52
CA THR A 93 5.76 12.94 2.68
C THR A 93 5.85 13.84 1.45
N GLU A 94 5.21 13.45 0.35
CA GLU A 94 5.13 14.27 -0.85
C GLU A 94 4.26 15.51 -0.60
N PRO A 95 4.70 16.72 -0.97
CA PRO A 95 3.96 17.95 -0.72
C PRO A 95 2.58 17.95 -1.41
N GLU A 96 1.57 18.29 -0.63
CA GLU A 96 0.19 18.48 -1.10
C GLU A 96 -0.06 19.97 -1.41
N ASN A 97 -0.97 20.22 -2.35
CA ASN A 97 -1.48 21.57 -2.60
C ASN A 97 -2.59 21.98 -1.60
N GLU A 98 -3.13 23.19 -1.74
CA GLU A 98 -4.22 23.71 -0.89
C GLU A 98 -5.50 22.85 -0.88
N SER A 99 -5.64 21.93 -1.85
CA SER A 99 -6.77 20.98 -1.96
C SER A 99 -6.44 19.58 -1.45
N ASN A 100 -5.32 19.39 -0.74
CA ASN A 100 -4.82 18.08 -0.28
C ASN A 100 -4.57 17.08 -1.42
N MET A 101 -4.07 17.57 -2.56
CA MET A 101 -3.74 16.75 -3.73
C MET A 101 -2.24 16.80 -4.01
N ILE A 102 -1.68 15.64 -4.36
CA ILE A 102 -0.28 15.52 -4.80
C ILE A 102 -0.18 15.93 -6.28
N HIS A 103 0.85 16.70 -6.61
CA HIS A 103 1.15 17.06 -8.00
C HIS A 103 1.86 15.90 -8.72
N LEU A 104 1.28 15.41 -9.82
CA LEU A 104 1.89 14.38 -10.66
C LEU A 104 2.53 15.04 -11.89
N ASP A 105 3.85 14.86 -12.04
CA ASP A 105 4.57 15.38 -13.21
C ASP A 105 4.09 14.68 -14.49
N ALA A 106 3.87 15.46 -15.55
CA ALA A 106 3.37 14.98 -16.84
C ALA A 106 4.27 13.90 -17.46
N LYS A 107 5.56 13.89 -17.13
CA LYS A 107 6.50 12.84 -17.57
C LYS A 107 6.18 11.44 -17.04
N TYR A 108 5.43 11.34 -15.94
CA TYR A 108 4.97 10.07 -15.36
C TYR A 108 3.59 9.65 -15.88
N ILE A 109 2.95 10.47 -16.72
CA ILE A 109 1.61 10.21 -17.25
C ILE A 109 1.73 9.62 -18.65
N VAL A 110 1.46 8.33 -18.77
CA VAL A 110 1.24 7.70 -20.07
C VAL A 110 -0.21 7.98 -20.47
N ARG A 111 -0.42 8.71 -21.56
CA ARG A 111 -1.75 8.81 -22.18
C ARG A 111 -2.05 7.47 -22.86
N GLY A 112 -2.80 6.62 -22.18
CA GLY A 112 -3.42 5.48 -22.86
C GLY A 112 -4.52 5.98 -23.78
N GLU A 113 -4.63 5.41 -24.97
CA GLU A 113 -5.93 5.37 -25.67
C GLU A 113 -6.90 4.70 -24.69
N THR A 114 -7.92 5.45 -24.27
CA THR A 114 -8.95 4.90 -23.40
C THR A 114 -9.57 3.69 -24.08
N ILE A 115 -9.75 2.59 -23.34
CA ILE A 115 -10.52 1.44 -23.82
C ILE A 115 -11.97 1.92 -24.00
N GLY A 116 -12.30 2.45 -25.18
CA GLY A 116 -13.62 3.04 -25.43
C GLY A 116 -13.77 4.05 -26.57
N ASP A 117 -12.81 4.19 -27.48
CA ASP A 117 -13.04 4.86 -28.78
C ASP A 117 -13.20 3.84 -29.91
#